data_AF-A0A834FKT0-F1
#
_entry.id   AF-A0A834FKT0-F1
#
_cell.length_a   1.000
_cell.length_b   1.000
_cell.length_c   1.000
_cell.angle_alpha   90.00
_cell.angle_beta   90.00
_cell.angle_gamma   90.00
#
_symmetry.space_group_name_H-M   'P 1'
#
loop_
_entity.id
_entity.type
_entity.pdbx_description
1 polymer ?
#
loop_
_entity_poly.entity_id
_entity_poly.type
_entity_poly.pdbx_seq_one_letter_code
_entity_poly.pdbx_strand_id
1 'polypeptide(L)'
;MCQRQSSAQTAFTFTYDERKVFGIIQGDQPDGTMTWMKSSGPVPGFSHFGTITITYSIPSGRQTEKHPIPGLYYTGTTRTAYLPDNKEGNEVLMLLKKAFDQKLIFTIGASRTTGYEDQVTWNDIPHKTSLYGGPDSYGYPDPNYLSRVREELKAKGIE
;
A
#
# COMPACT_ATOMS: atom_id res chain seq x y z
N MET A 1 49.20 50.79 -0.62
CA MET A 1 47.87 51.02 -0.02
C MET A 1 46.82 50.37 -0.93
N CYS A 2 45.90 49.60 -0.34
CA CYS A 2 44.61 49.15 -0.88
C CYS A 2 44.57 48.35 -2.20
N GLN A 3 44.27 47.04 -2.15
CA GLN A 3 42.92 46.44 -2.37
C GLN A 3 42.74 46.04 -3.85
N ARG A 4 42.30 44.84 -4.27
CA ARG A 4 41.56 43.73 -3.66
C ARG A 4 41.94 42.43 -4.39
N GLN A 5 41.91 41.31 -3.68
CA GLN A 5 41.81 39.98 -4.27
C GLN A 5 40.46 39.86 -4.99
N SER A 6 40.45 39.37 -6.23
CA SER A 6 39.24 38.92 -6.91
C SER A 6 39.22 37.40 -6.85
N SER A 7 38.37 36.87 -5.99
CA SER A 7 38.10 35.46 -5.81
C SER A 7 37.29 34.92 -6.98
N ALA A 8 37.74 33.79 -7.53
CA ALA A 8 36.97 32.94 -8.42
C ALA A 8 35.68 32.48 -7.73
N GLN A 9 34.54 32.61 -8.40
CA GLN A 9 33.32 31.90 -8.08
C GLN A 9 32.75 31.32 -9.37
N THR A 10 33.23 30.12 -9.69
CA THR A 10 32.64 29.25 -10.69
C THR A 10 31.26 28.83 -10.17
N ALA A 11 30.21 29.37 -10.79
CA ALA A 11 28.84 28.92 -10.54
C ALA A 11 28.69 27.49 -11.09
N PHE A 12 28.76 26.49 -10.21
CA PHE A 12 28.25 25.16 -10.51
C PHE A 12 26.73 25.22 -10.41
N THR A 13 26.08 25.53 -11.53
CA THR A 13 24.65 25.23 -11.68
C THR A 13 24.52 23.71 -11.77
N PHE A 14 24.26 23.06 -10.64
CA PHE A 14 23.68 21.72 -10.65
C PHE A 14 22.27 21.88 -11.21
N THR A 15 22.12 21.72 -12.53
CA THR A 15 20.81 21.44 -13.11
C THR A 15 20.44 20.06 -12.60
N TYR A 16 19.62 20.01 -11.55
CA TYR A 16 18.90 18.82 -11.16
C TYR A 16 18.09 18.41 -12.39
N ASP A 17 18.58 17.41 -13.09
CA ASP A 17 17.85 16.70 -14.13
C ASP A 17 16.66 16.04 -13.45
N GLU A 18 15.52 16.75 -13.45
CA GLU A 18 14.20 16.21 -13.13
C GLU A 18 13.86 15.15 -14.18
N ARG A 19 14.51 13.98 -14.07
CA ARG A 19 14.00 12.75 -14.66
C ARG A 19 12.70 12.43 -13.94
N LYS A 20 11.63 13.05 -14.44
CA LYS A 20 10.27 12.62 -14.24
C LYS A 20 10.21 11.19 -14.77
N VAL A 21 10.43 10.23 -13.88
CA VAL A 21 10.35 8.80 -14.19
C VAL A 21 8.88 8.52 -14.51
N PHE A 22 8.51 8.64 -15.78
CA PHE A 22 7.21 8.25 -16.30
C PHE A 22 7.13 6.72 -16.42
N GLY A 23 7.44 6.01 -15.34
CA GLY A 23 7.22 4.58 -15.21
C GLY A 23 6.05 4.34 -14.28
N ILE A 24 5.15 3.43 -14.64
CA ILE A 24 4.19 2.88 -13.68
C ILE A 24 5.02 2.27 -12.54
N ILE A 25 4.83 2.75 -11.32
CA ILE A 25 5.52 2.19 -10.15
C ILE A 25 5.01 0.76 -9.99
N GLN A 26 5.90 -0.21 -10.10
CA GLN A 26 5.58 -1.62 -9.92
C GLN A 26 6.31 -2.15 -8.70
N GLY A 27 5.58 -2.77 -7.78
CA GLY A 27 6.15 -3.39 -6.59
C GLY A 27 6.60 -4.83 -6.80
N ASP A 28 6.84 -5.51 -5.68
CA ASP A 28 7.40 -6.86 -5.57
C ASP A 28 6.42 -7.84 -4.92
N GLN A 29 5.14 -7.49 -4.79
CA GLN A 29 4.11 -8.42 -4.35
C GLN A 29 4.13 -9.70 -5.21
N PRO A 30 4.14 -10.90 -4.59
CA PRO A 30 4.02 -12.15 -5.33
C PRO A 30 2.67 -12.32 -6.06
N ASP A 31 2.60 -13.27 -6.98
CA ASP A 31 1.35 -13.58 -7.68
C ASP A 31 0.28 -14.12 -6.73
N GLY A 32 -0.97 -13.73 -6.97
CA GLY A 32 -2.10 -14.06 -6.11
C GLY A 32 -3.39 -13.47 -6.67
N THR A 33 -4.45 -13.52 -5.87
CA THR A 33 -5.78 -13.03 -6.24
C THR A 33 -6.28 -11.98 -5.26
N MET A 34 -7.10 -11.07 -5.79
CA MET A 34 -7.90 -10.11 -5.03
C MET A 34 -9.35 -10.25 -5.51
N THR A 35 -10.24 -10.61 -4.60
CA THR A 35 -11.68 -10.71 -4.86
C THR A 35 -12.45 -9.88 -3.84
N TRP A 36 -13.71 -9.57 -4.12
CA TRP A 36 -14.56 -8.89 -3.14
C TRP A 36 -16.02 -9.32 -3.26
N MET A 37 -16.75 -9.17 -2.16
CA MET A 37 -18.18 -9.39 -2.07
C MET A 37 -18.82 -8.22 -1.32
N LYS A 38 -20.11 -7.98 -1.60
CA LYS A 38 -20.90 -6.93 -0.94
C LYS A 38 -21.98 -7.58 -0.09
N SER A 39 -22.25 -7.02 1.09
CA SER A 39 -23.32 -7.44 1.98
C SER A 39 -24.07 -6.23 2.55
N SER A 40 -25.31 -6.43 2.98
CA SER A 40 -26.15 -5.37 3.53
C SER A 40 -25.81 -4.99 4.98
N GLY A 41 -24.98 -5.78 5.68
CA GLY A 41 -24.57 -5.48 7.05
C GLY A 41 -23.70 -4.23 7.09
N PRO A 42 -24.02 -3.22 7.93
CA PRO A 42 -23.27 -1.98 7.95
C PRO A 42 -21.93 -2.11 8.65
N VAL A 43 -20.97 -1.33 8.17
CA VAL A 43 -19.72 -1.09 8.89
C VAL A 43 -19.99 -0.09 10.02
N PRO A 44 -19.49 -0.28 11.26
CA PRO A 44 -19.61 0.71 12.33
C PRO A 44 -19.15 2.11 11.90
N GLY A 45 -19.97 3.13 12.12
CA GLY A 45 -19.76 4.50 11.61
C GLY A 45 -20.38 4.79 10.23
N PHE A 46 -20.93 3.78 9.54
CA PHE A 46 -21.57 3.89 8.22
C PHE A 46 -22.93 3.18 8.21
N SER A 47 -23.85 3.61 9.09
CA SER A 47 -25.12 2.92 9.40
C SER A 47 -26.09 2.71 8.23
N HIS A 48 -25.95 3.46 7.13
CA HIS A 48 -26.86 3.41 5.97
C HIS A 48 -26.26 2.69 4.76
N PHE A 49 -25.06 2.13 4.89
CA PHE A 49 -24.32 1.51 3.81
C PHE A 49 -24.02 0.06 4.12
N GLY A 50 -23.87 -0.77 3.09
CA GLY A 50 -23.42 -2.14 3.25
C GLY A 50 -21.93 -2.23 3.59
N THR A 51 -21.40 -3.44 3.52
CA THR A 51 -19.96 -3.72 3.66
C THR A 51 -19.43 -4.34 2.37
N ILE A 52 -18.27 -3.87 1.92
CA ILE A 52 -17.44 -4.52 0.92
C ILE A 52 -16.38 -5.33 1.68
N THR A 53 -16.40 -6.64 1.52
CA THR A 53 -15.38 -7.54 2.06
C THR A 53 -14.42 -7.92 0.94
N ILE A 54 -13.16 -7.51 1.07
CA ILE A 54 -12.08 -7.82 0.13
C ILE A 54 -11.30 -9.01 0.67
N THR A 55 -11.05 -10.00 -0.16
CA THR A 55 -10.19 -11.15 0.14
C THR A 55 -8.98 -11.13 -0.76
N TYR A 56 -7.80 -11.10 -0.15
CA TYR A 56 -6.52 -11.31 -0.80
C TYR A 56 -6.04 -12.72 -0.52
N SER A 57 -5.54 -13.41 -1.55
CA SER A 57 -4.93 -14.73 -1.41
C SER A 57 -3.62 -14.78 -2.20
N ILE A 58 -2.51 -14.93 -1.50
CA ILE A 58 -1.19 -15.11 -2.08
C ILE A 58 -0.68 -16.49 -1.64
N PRO A 59 -0.55 -17.47 -2.53
CA PRO A 59 -0.01 -18.78 -2.18
C PRO A 59 1.46 -18.69 -1.79
N SER A 60 1.95 -19.68 -1.02
CA SER A 60 3.39 -19.84 -0.79
C SER A 60 4.12 -20.10 -2.10
N GLY A 61 5.40 -19.71 -2.17
CA GLY A 61 6.17 -19.85 -3.38
C GLY A 61 7.66 -19.65 -3.16
N ARG A 62 8.39 -19.42 -4.25
CA ARG A 62 9.82 -19.12 -4.22
C ARG A 62 10.07 -17.67 -4.57
N GLN A 63 11.03 -17.07 -3.89
CA GLN A 63 11.44 -15.70 -4.11
C GLN A 63 12.03 -15.54 -5.53
N THR A 64 11.68 -14.43 -6.19
CA THR A 64 12.17 -14.07 -7.52
C THR A 64 13.35 -13.11 -7.39
N GLU A 65 13.95 -12.71 -8.50
CA GLU A 65 15.00 -11.68 -8.55
C GLU A 65 14.55 -10.30 -8.01
N LYS A 66 13.24 -10.09 -7.83
CA LYS A 66 12.69 -8.86 -7.24
C LYS A 66 12.63 -8.89 -5.70
N HIS A 67 12.87 -10.05 -5.09
CA HIS A 67 12.71 -10.26 -3.65
C HIS A 67 14.08 -10.32 -2.94
N PRO A 68 14.12 -10.19 -1.60
CA PRO A 68 15.38 -10.08 -0.85
C PRO A 68 16.35 -11.26 -1.03
N ILE A 69 15.85 -12.49 -1.13
CA ILE A 69 16.67 -13.71 -1.21
C ILE A 69 16.15 -14.60 -2.35
N PRO A 70 16.56 -14.36 -3.62
CA PRO A 70 16.10 -15.13 -4.76
C PRO A 70 16.26 -16.65 -4.59
N GLY A 71 15.21 -17.40 -4.92
CA GLY A 71 15.17 -18.86 -4.80
C GLY A 71 14.80 -19.41 -3.42
N LEU A 72 14.83 -18.59 -2.36
CA LEU A 72 14.36 -19.00 -1.02
C LEU A 72 12.83 -19.16 -1.01
N TYR A 73 12.31 -20.09 -0.20
CA TYR A 73 10.88 -20.23 -0.01
C TYR A 73 10.32 -19.10 0.85
N TYR A 74 9.15 -18.59 0.48
CA TYR A 74 8.35 -17.72 1.33
C TYR A 74 7.00 -18.37 1.66
N THR A 75 6.43 -18.00 2.79
CA THR A 75 5.08 -18.44 3.18
C THR A 75 4.04 -17.42 2.71
N GLY A 76 3.01 -17.92 2.03
CA GLY A 76 1.89 -17.13 1.53
C GLY A 76 0.95 -16.62 2.64
N THR A 77 -0.12 -15.94 2.25
CA THR A 77 -1.11 -15.41 3.19
C THR A 77 -2.49 -15.29 2.56
N THR A 78 -3.52 -15.40 3.39
CA THR A 78 -4.89 -15.00 3.05
C THR A 78 -5.31 -13.91 4.02
N ARG A 79 -5.77 -12.77 3.51
CA ARG A 79 -6.17 -11.63 4.34
C ARG A 79 -7.50 -11.06 3.89
N THR A 80 -8.27 -10.61 4.88
CA THR A 80 -9.56 -9.97 4.68
C THR A 80 -9.47 -8.50 5.06
N ALA A 81 -10.09 -7.64 4.26
CA ALA A 81 -10.24 -6.22 4.57
C ALA A 81 -11.66 -5.72 4.30
N TYR A 82 -12.05 -4.63 4.95
CA TYR A 82 -13.42 -4.10 4.92
C TYR A 82 -13.47 -2.63 4.50
N LEU A 83 -14.40 -2.31 3.62
CA LEU A 83 -14.79 -0.94 3.25
C LEU A 83 -16.30 -0.77 3.41
N PRO A 84 -16.81 0.44 3.69
CA PRO A 84 -18.24 0.70 3.56
C PRO A 84 -18.65 0.63 2.09
N ASP A 85 -19.81 0.04 1.79
CA ASP A 85 -20.39 0.01 0.44
C ASP A 85 -21.14 1.32 0.16
N ASN A 86 -20.37 2.40 0.08
CA ASN A 86 -20.80 3.73 -0.33
C ASN A 86 -19.93 4.24 -1.48
N LYS A 87 -20.21 5.43 -1.99
CA LYS A 87 -19.44 6.01 -3.10
C LYS A 87 -17.93 6.02 -2.82
N GLU A 88 -17.55 6.53 -1.65
CA GLU A 88 -16.15 6.68 -1.27
C GLU A 88 -15.41 5.34 -1.09
N GLY A 89 -16.05 4.36 -0.45
CA GLY A 89 -15.49 3.02 -0.28
C GLY A 89 -15.36 2.28 -1.61
N ASN A 90 -16.27 2.48 -2.56
CA ASN A 90 -16.14 1.90 -3.90
C ASN A 90 -15.00 2.54 -4.71
N GLU A 91 -14.76 3.85 -4.56
CA GLU A 91 -13.58 4.50 -5.15
C GLU A 91 -12.28 3.91 -4.56
N VAL A 92 -12.20 3.80 -3.24
CA VAL A 92 -11.05 3.17 -2.56
C VAL A 92 -10.85 1.72 -3.02
N LEU A 93 -11.91 0.94 -3.19
CA LEU A 93 -11.83 -0.42 -3.72
C LEU A 93 -11.13 -0.46 -5.09
N MET A 94 -11.47 0.46 -6.00
CA MET A 94 -10.86 0.51 -7.34
C MET A 94 -9.38 0.93 -7.27
N LEU A 95 -9.04 1.86 -6.39
CA LEU A 95 -7.63 2.23 -6.17
C LEU A 95 -6.82 1.07 -5.57
N LEU A 96 -7.37 0.35 -4.59
CA LEU A 96 -6.74 -0.86 -4.02
C LEU A 96 -6.56 -1.94 -5.09
N LYS A 97 -7.54 -2.12 -5.98
CA LYS A 97 -7.42 -3.06 -7.11
C LYS A 97 -6.29 -2.66 -8.05
N LYS A 98 -6.20 -1.38 -8.41
CA LYS A 98 -5.10 -0.83 -9.22
C LYS A 98 -3.74 -1.03 -8.54
N ALA A 99 -3.64 -0.77 -7.24
CA ALA A 99 -2.43 -1.01 -6.45
C ALA A 99 -2.05 -2.50 -6.40
N PHE A 100 -3.03 -3.40 -6.27
CA PHE A 100 -2.80 -4.84 -6.30
C PHE A 100 -2.26 -5.30 -7.66
N ASP A 101 -2.84 -4.80 -8.76
CA ASP A 101 -2.40 -5.09 -10.13
C ASP A 101 -0.97 -4.58 -10.39
N GLN A 102 -0.62 -3.46 -9.77
CA GLN A 102 0.73 -2.89 -9.80
C GLN A 102 1.69 -3.50 -8.75
N LYS A 103 1.27 -4.57 -8.06
CA LYS A 103 2.09 -5.31 -7.09
C LYS A 103 2.51 -4.51 -5.84
N LEU A 104 1.67 -3.57 -5.39
CA LEU A 104 1.99 -2.63 -4.31
C LEU A 104 1.30 -2.93 -2.96
N ILE A 105 0.37 -3.88 -2.88
CA ILE A 105 -0.38 -4.15 -1.63
C ILE A 105 0.46 -4.96 -0.65
N PHE A 106 1.24 -5.90 -1.16
CA PHE A 106 2.10 -6.78 -0.36
C PHE A 106 3.57 -6.69 -0.77
N THR A 107 4.42 -7.29 0.04
CA THR A 107 5.85 -7.52 -0.22
C THR A 107 6.28 -8.80 0.53
N ILE A 108 7.50 -9.27 0.31
CA ILE A 108 8.12 -10.33 1.11
C ILE A 108 9.07 -9.69 2.11
N GLY A 109 8.89 -10.02 3.39
CA GLY A 109 9.79 -9.54 4.44
C GLY A 109 9.45 -10.14 5.80
N ALA A 110 9.97 -9.49 6.83
CA ALA A 110 9.67 -9.86 8.21
C ALA A 110 8.22 -9.51 8.57
N SER A 111 7.48 -10.49 9.07
CA SER A 111 6.16 -10.28 9.64
C SER A 111 6.26 -9.32 10.83
N ARG A 112 5.62 -8.15 10.73
CA ARG A 112 5.61 -7.13 11.79
C ARG A 112 5.00 -7.63 13.11
N THR A 113 4.13 -8.63 13.07
CA THR A 113 3.43 -9.15 14.26
C THR A 113 4.13 -10.34 14.90
N THR A 114 4.80 -11.19 14.11
CA THR A 114 5.41 -12.44 14.61
C THR A 114 6.93 -12.44 14.57
N GLY A 115 7.56 -11.52 13.84
CA GLY A 115 9.01 -11.47 13.64
C GLY A 115 9.55 -12.55 12.68
N TYR A 116 8.69 -13.40 12.12
CA TYR A 116 9.13 -14.41 11.15
C TYR A 116 9.51 -13.76 9.83
N GLU A 117 10.68 -14.09 9.32
CA GLU A 117 11.18 -13.68 8.01
C GLU A 117 10.52 -14.52 6.89
N ASP A 118 10.71 -14.07 5.65
CA ASP A 118 10.23 -14.74 4.43
C ASP A 118 8.70 -14.96 4.41
N GLN A 119 7.95 -13.95 4.86
CA GLN A 119 6.50 -13.94 4.87
C GLN A 119 5.95 -12.90 3.90
N VAL A 120 4.78 -13.18 3.34
CA VAL A 120 3.99 -12.16 2.64
C VAL A 120 3.37 -11.20 3.66
N THR A 121 3.76 -9.93 3.59
CA THR A 121 3.35 -8.87 4.53
C THR A 121 2.78 -7.66 3.81
N TRP A 122 2.01 -6.82 4.53
CA TRP A 122 1.47 -5.58 3.99
C TRP A 122 2.60 -4.61 3.60
N ASN A 123 2.47 -3.92 2.47
CA ASN A 123 3.46 -2.97 1.96
C ASN A 123 2.99 -1.51 2.17
N ASP A 124 2.78 -1.15 3.45
CA ASP A 124 2.46 0.20 3.93
C ASP A 124 1.20 0.86 3.31
N ILE A 125 0.27 0.07 2.77
CA ILE A 125 -1.08 0.56 2.44
C ILE A 125 -2.02 0.10 3.56
N PRO A 126 -2.59 1.02 4.36
CA PRO A 126 -3.40 0.64 5.51
C PRO A 126 -4.69 -0.04 5.05
N HIS A 127 -5.03 -1.15 5.71
CA HIS A 127 -6.27 -1.88 5.49
C HIS A 127 -7.04 -2.03 6.80
N LYS A 128 -8.36 -2.01 6.72
CA LYS A 128 -9.22 -2.34 7.85
C LYS A 128 -9.45 -3.85 7.89
N THR A 129 -8.71 -4.56 8.73
CA THR A 129 -8.77 -6.02 8.88
C THR A 129 -9.75 -6.47 9.97
N SER A 130 -10.40 -5.54 10.66
CA SER A 130 -11.47 -5.79 11.61
C SER A 130 -12.67 -4.90 11.30
N LEU A 131 -13.88 -5.38 11.58
CA LEU A 131 -15.08 -4.52 11.57
C LEU A 131 -15.21 -3.70 12.85
N TYR A 132 -14.50 -4.05 13.92
CA TYR A 132 -14.68 -3.50 15.26
C TYR A 132 -13.35 -3.14 15.92
N GLY A 133 -13.42 -2.44 17.06
CA GLY A 133 -12.24 -2.10 17.87
C GLY A 133 -11.51 -0.82 17.43
N GLY A 134 -12.09 -0.07 16.49
CA GLY A 134 -11.56 1.23 16.07
C GLY A 134 -10.15 1.18 15.46
N PRO A 135 -9.48 2.33 15.31
CA PRO A 135 -8.17 2.43 14.66
C PRO A 135 -7.11 1.51 15.28
N ASP A 136 -7.08 1.37 16.60
CA ASP A 136 -6.09 0.58 17.34
C ASP A 136 -6.16 -0.92 17.03
N SER A 137 -7.35 -1.40 16.65
CA SER A 137 -7.57 -2.80 16.23
C SER A 137 -7.60 -2.96 14.71
N TYR A 138 -7.11 -1.97 13.95
CA TYR A 138 -7.23 -1.93 12.49
C TYR A 138 -8.69 -2.08 12.03
N GLY A 139 -9.64 -1.55 12.82
CA GLY A 139 -11.06 -1.71 12.58
C GLY A 139 -11.85 -0.41 12.61
N TYR A 140 -13.17 -0.56 12.66
CA TYR A 140 -14.13 0.55 12.67
C TYR A 140 -14.77 0.73 14.05
N PRO A 141 -15.37 1.90 14.35
CA PRO A 141 -15.39 3.12 13.52
C PRO A 141 -14.03 3.81 13.41
N ASP A 142 -13.73 4.37 12.24
CA ASP A 142 -12.55 5.22 11.98
C ASP A 142 -12.92 6.23 10.89
N PRO A 143 -13.34 7.45 11.26
CA PRO A 143 -13.84 8.44 10.30
C PRO A 143 -12.76 8.95 9.34
N ASN A 144 -11.47 8.80 9.68
CA ASN A 144 -10.35 9.32 8.90
C ASN A 144 -9.67 8.24 8.06
N TYR A 145 -10.20 7.03 8.01
CA TYR A 145 -9.56 5.93 7.28
C TYR A 145 -9.60 6.13 5.77
N LEU A 146 -10.76 6.47 5.19
CA LEU A 146 -10.92 6.57 3.74
C LEU A 146 -10.09 7.71 3.13
N SER A 147 -9.91 8.82 3.83
CA SER A 147 -9.01 9.90 3.40
C SER A 147 -7.55 9.46 3.46
N ARG A 148 -7.11 8.94 4.60
CA ARG A 148 -5.73 8.48 4.82
C ARG A 148 -5.30 7.40 3.83
N VAL A 149 -6.12 6.38 3.57
CA VAL A 149 -5.75 5.32 2.61
C VAL A 149 -5.61 5.87 1.19
N ARG A 150 -6.42 6.87 0.79
CA ARG A 150 -6.28 7.53 -0.51
C ARG A 150 -4.98 8.34 -0.60
N GLU A 151 -4.58 9.01 0.48
CA GLU A 151 -3.31 9.74 0.55
C GLU A 151 -2.11 8.79 0.40
N GLU A 152 -2.12 7.66 1.09
CA GLU A 152 -1.07 6.63 0.98
C GLU A 152 -1.01 6.00 -0.43
N LEU A 153 -2.18 5.72 -1.03
CA LEU A 153 -2.27 5.22 -2.40
C LEU A 153 -1.71 6.24 -3.40
N LYS A 154 -2.09 7.52 -3.25
CA LYS A 154 -1.59 8.61 -4.09
C LYS A 154 -0.08 8.78 -3.95
N ALA A 155 0.46 8.70 -2.74
CA ALA A 155 1.91 8.75 -2.50
C ALA A 155 2.68 7.61 -3.20
N LYS A 156 2.01 6.48 -3.45
CA LYS A 156 2.51 5.35 -4.24
C LYS A 156 2.18 5.44 -5.74
N GLY A 157 1.68 6.58 -6.22
CA GLY A 157 1.37 6.81 -7.64
C GLY A 157 0.03 6.22 -8.10
N ILE A 158 -0.89 5.93 -7.16
CA ILE A 158 -2.21 5.37 -7.46
C ILE A 158 -3.29 6.44 -7.33
N GLU A 159 -3.84 6.86 -8.47
CA GLU A 159 -4.96 7.82 -8.61
C GLU A 159 -6.01 7.38 -9.63
#